data_AF-A0A399J4E8-F1
#
_entry.id   AF-A0A399J4E8-F1
#
_cell.length_a   1.000
_cell.length_b   1.000
_cell.length_c   1.000
_cell.angle_alpha   90.00
_cell.angle_beta   90.00
_cell.angle_gamma   90.00
#
_symmetry.space_group_name_H-M   'P 1'
#
loop_
_entity.id
_entity.type
_entity.pdbx_description
1 polymer ?
#
loop_
_entity_poly.entity_id
_entity_poly.type
_entity_poly.pdbx_seq_one_letter_code
_entity_poly.pdbx_strand_id
1 'polypeptide(L)'
;MSHLDQGKTVERAMQPIADLDVPKRLRASVDKQNQILLDLAISLVQAGLPEDQVRSIIDAACASYRDELVSTIPAIRAQDG
;
A
#
# COMPACT_ATOMS: atom_id res chain seq x y z
N MET A 1 2.99 -14.25 -20.29
CA MET A 1 2.22 -13.24 -19.52
C MET A 1 2.83 -11.87 -19.79
N SER A 2 2.00 -10.85 -20.00
CA SER A 2 2.44 -9.53 -20.47
C SER A 2 2.57 -8.55 -19.30
N HIS A 3 3.38 -7.51 -19.44
CA HIS A 3 3.60 -6.42 -18.46
C HIS A 3 2.30 -5.75 -17.95
N LEU A 4 1.19 -5.88 -18.69
CA LEU A 4 -0.14 -5.41 -18.30
C LEU A 4 -0.77 -6.21 -17.13
N ASP A 5 -0.42 -7.49 -16.98
CA ASP A 5 -1.00 -8.39 -15.97
C ASP A 5 -0.40 -8.10 -14.58
N GLN A 6 0.92 -7.84 -14.56
CA GLN A 6 1.67 -7.46 -13.36
C GLN A 6 1.16 -6.15 -12.74
N GLY A 7 0.80 -5.16 -13.56
CA GLY A 7 0.26 -3.88 -13.07
C GLY A 7 -1.07 -4.03 -12.32
N LYS A 8 -1.96 -4.90 -12.81
CA LYS A 8 -3.26 -5.17 -12.16
C LYS A 8 -3.12 -5.92 -10.84
N THR A 9 -2.14 -6.81 -10.74
CA THR A 9 -1.89 -7.57 -9.51
C THR A 9 -1.42 -6.66 -8.37
N VAL A 10 -0.53 -5.72 -8.68
CA VAL A 10 -0.03 -4.76 -7.68
C VAL A 10 -1.15 -3.79 -7.26
N GLU A 11 -1.92 -3.26 -8.21
CA GLU A 11 -3.02 -2.34 -7.92
C GLU A 11 -4.07 -2.97 -7.00
N ARG A 12 -4.43 -4.24 -7.24
CA ARG A 12 -5.34 -5.00 -6.37
C ARG A 12 -4.82 -5.21 -4.95
N ALA A 13 -3.51 -5.46 -4.78
CA ALA A 13 -2.92 -5.66 -3.46
C ALA A 13 -2.91 -4.36 -2.63
N MET A 14 -2.85 -3.21 -3.31
CA MET A 14 -2.81 -1.89 -2.67
C MET A 14 -4.18 -1.27 -2.38
N GLN A 15 -5.26 -1.77 -3.01
CA GLN A 15 -6.63 -1.30 -2.83
C GLN A 15 -7.05 -1.09 -1.35
N PRO A 16 -6.71 -1.97 -0.38
CA PRO A 16 -7.15 -1.82 1.00
C PRO A 16 -6.68 -0.55 1.72
N ILE A 17 -5.58 0.06 1.28
CA ILE A 17 -5.08 1.32 1.86
C ILE A 17 -5.79 2.53 1.24
N ALA A 18 -6.12 2.45 -0.06
CA ALA A 18 -6.79 3.52 -0.79
C ALA A 18 -8.19 3.83 -0.23
N ASP A 19 -8.85 2.83 0.36
CA ASP A 19 -10.19 2.95 0.93
C ASP A 19 -10.23 3.60 2.32
N LEU A 20 -9.08 3.94 2.93
CA LEU A 20 -9.03 4.59 4.23
C LEU A 20 -9.36 6.09 4.14
N ASP A 21 -10.20 6.55 5.07
CA ASP A 21 -10.49 7.98 5.26
C ASP A 21 -9.33 8.70 6.00
N VAL A 22 -8.28 8.99 5.24
CA VAL A 22 -7.05 9.63 5.74
C VAL A 22 -7.25 11.14 5.94
N PRO A 23 -6.93 11.68 7.13
CA PRO A 23 -6.94 13.12 7.39
C PRO A 23 -6.08 13.90 6.40
N LYS A 24 -6.52 15.11 6.00
CA LYS A 24 -5.83 15.93 4.98
C LYS A 24 -4.34 16.12 5.26
N ARG A 25 -3.97 16.33 6.54
CA ARG A 25 -2.57 16.52 6.97
C ARG A 25 -1.67 15.30 6.76
N LEU A 26 -2.26 14.10 6.72
CA LEU A 26 -1.53 12.84 6.49
C LEU A 26 -1.54 12.40 5.04
N ARG A 27 -2.43 12.95 4.21
CA ARG A 27 -2.64 12.50 2.83
C ARG A 27 -1.33 12.45 2.03
N ALA A 28 -0.53 13.51 2.06
CA ALA A 28 0.75 13.54 1.33
C ALA A 28 1.74 12.45 1.80
N SER A 29 1.82 12.18 3.10
CA SER A 29 2.68 11.13 3.64
C SER A 29 2.17 9.74 3.28
N VAL A 30 0.85 9.53 3.31
CA VAL A 30 0.22 8.26 2.92
C VAL A 30 0.41 7.99 1.42
N ASP A 31 0.19 8.99 0.58
CA ASP A 31 0.37 8.86 -0.88
C ASP A 31 1.83 8.52 -1.21
N LYS A 32 2.79 9.18 -0.54
CA LYS A 32 4.22 8.87 -0.70
C LYS A 32 4.54 7.43 -0.29
N GLN A 33 4.02 6.97 0.84
CA GLN A 33 4.28 5.62 1.32
C GLN A 33 3.66 4.56 0.40
N ASN A 34 2.46 4.83 -0.12
CA ASN A 34 1.83 3.98 -1.13
C ASN A 34 2.69 3.89 -2.39
N GLN A 35 3.23 5.00 -2.88
CA GLN A 35 4.14 4.98 -4.04
C GLN A 35 5.39 4.12 -3.79
N ILE A 36 5.97 4.18 -2.58
CA ILE A 36 7.12 3.33 -2.22
C ILE A 36 6.74 1.84 -2.25
N LEU A 37 5.55 1.48 -1.76
CA LEU A 37 5.06 0.09 -1.81
C LEU A 37 4.83 -0.37 -3.26
N LEU A 38 4.31 0.50 -4.12
CA LEU A 38 4.15 0.24 -5.56
C LEU A 38 5.50 0.00 -6.24
N ASP A 39 6.48 0.88 -5.99
CA ASP A 39 7.82 0.78 -6.56
C ASP A 39 8.53 -0.50 -6.09
N LEU A 40 8.35 -0.89 -4.82
CA LEU A 40 8.86 -2.14 -4.27
C LEU A 40 8.22 -3.34 -4.99
N ALA A 41 6.90 -3.36 -5.15
CA ALA A 41 6.20 -4.43 -5.84
C ALA A 41 6.70 -4.61 -7.28
N ILE A 42 6.84 -3.51 -8.02
CA ILE A 42 7.40 -3.51 -9.39
C ILE A 42 8.83 -4.06 -9.37
N SER A 43 9.66 -3.62 -8.43
CA SER A 43 11.06 -4.06 -8.32
C SER A 43 11.16 -5.57 -8.03
N LEU A 44 10.29 -6.12 -7.18
CA LEU A 44 10.25 -7.55 -6.87
C LEU A 44 9.84 -8.38 -8.09
N VAL A 45 8.84 -7.92 -8.84
CA VAL A 45 8.44 -8.54 -10.11
C VAL A 45 9.60 -8.51 -11.12
N GLN A 46 10.27 -7.38 -11.26
CA GLN A 46 11.41 -7.22 -12.18
C GLN A 46 12.62 -8.06 -11.77
N ALA A 47 12.81 -8.32 -10.47
CA ALA A 47 13.83 -9.22 -9.95
C ALA A 47 13.53 -10.71 -10.23
N GLY A 48 12.37 -11.02 -10.84
CA GLY A 48 11.99 -12.37 -11.22
C GLY A 48 11.36 -13.20 -10.10
N LEU A 49 10.88 -12.56 -9.02
CA LEU A 49 10.13 -13.28 -8.00
C LEU A 49 8.81 -13.81 -8.59
N PRO A 50 8.36 -15.01 -8.17
CA PRO A 50 7.04 -15.51 -8.53
C PRO A 50 5.94 -14.54 -8.10
N GLU A 51 4.93 -14.35 -8.93
CA GLU A 51 3.85 -13.40 -8.69
C GLU A 51 3.11 -13.67 -7.37
N ASP A 52 2.88 -14.94 -7.03
CA ASP A 52 2.27 -15.33 -5.75
C ASP A 52 3.11 -14.92 -4.55
N GLN A 53 4.44 -14.97 -4.68
CA GLN A 53 5.36 -14.55 -3.62
C GLN A 53 5.38 -13.03 -3.49
N VAL A 54 5.41 -12.30 -4.61
CA VAL A 54 5.27 -10.83 -4.61
C VAL A 54 3.95 -10.43 -3.97
N ARG A 55 2.84 -11.03 -4.39
CA ARG A 55 1.51 -10.78 -3.82
C ARG A 55 1.50 -11.00 -2.32
N SER A 56 2.03 -12.12 -1.84
CA SER A 56 2.09 -12.41 -0.40
C SER A 56 2.91 -11.37 0.38
N ILE A 57 4.03 -10.88 -0.18
CA ILE A 57 4.86 -9.86 0.46
C ILE A 57 4.12 -8.52 0.52
N ILE A 58 3.50 -8.12 -0.59
CA ILE A 58 2.76 -6.84 -0.68
C ILE A 58 1.50 -6.88 0.19
N ASP A 59 0.74 -7.97 0.18
CA ASP A 59 -0.44 -8.13 1.03
C ASP A 59 -0.07 -7.99 2.51
N ALA A 60 1.04 -8.59 2.95
CA ALA A 60 1.53 -8.46 4.33
C ALA A 60 1.99 -7.03 4.67
N ALA A 61 2.72 -6.37 3.78
CA ALA A 61 3.16 -4.99 3.97
C ALA A 61 1.97 -4.01 4.02
N CYS A 62 1.00 -4.19 3.13
CA CYS A 62 -0.22 -3.39 3.08
C CYS A 62 -1.10 -3.60 4.31
N ALA A 63 -1.24 -4.85 4.79
CA ALA A 63 -1.99 -5.14 6.01
C ALA A 63 -1.35 -4.46 7.24
N SER A 64 -0.04 -4.59 7.41
CA SER A 64 0.70 -3.94 8.51
C SER A 64 0.57 -2.42 8.47
N TYR A 65 0.73 -1.82 7.28
CA TYR A 65 0.60 -0.38 7.13
C TYR A 65 -0.83 0.12 7.38
N ARG A 66 -1.84 -0.64 6.91
CA ARG A 66 -3.25 -0.34 7.18
C ARG A 66 -3.57 -0.39 8.67
N ASP A 67 -3.10 -1.41 9.39
CA ASP A 67 -3.35 -1.56 10.82
C ASP A 67 -2.75 -0.38 11.61
N GLU A 68 -1.56 0.06 11.24
CA GLU A 68 -0.92 1.26 11.81
C GLU A 68 -1.76 2.52 11.54
N LEU A 69 -2.22 2.72 10.30
CA LEU A 69 -3.09 3.86 9.96
C LEU A 69 -4.41 3.83 10.73
N VAL A 70 -5.07 2.67 10.84
CA VAL A 70 -6.31 2.51 11.59
C VAL A 70 -6.13 2.84 13.07
N SER A 71 -4.99 2.45 13.66
CA SER A 71 -4.65 2.76 15.05
C SER A 71 -4.35 4.25 15.25
N THR A 72 -3.62 4.87 14.32
CA THR A 72 -3.04 6.20 14.50
C THR A 72 -3.95 7.35 14.03
N ILE A 73 -4.82 7.12 13.04
CA ILE A 73 -5.77 8.13 12.53
C ILE A 73 -6.69 8.70 13.62
N PRO A 74 -7.29 7.92 14.53
CA PRO A 74 -8.14 8.44 15.61
C PRO A 74 -7.39 9.41 16.54
N ALA A 75 -6.16 9.06 16.95
CA ALA A 75 -5.34 9.91 17.81
C ALA A 75 -5.00 11.25 17.14
N ILE A 76 -4.78 11.22 15.83
CA ILE A 76 -4.52 12.40 15.02
C ILE A 76 -5.76 13.29 14.91
N ARG A 77 -6.94 12.71 14.69
CA ARG A 77 -8.21 13.46 14.67
C ARG A 77 -8.53 14.12 16.01
N ALA A 78 -8.20 13.46 17.13
CA ALA A 78 -8.41 14.01 18.47
C ALA A 78 -7.51 15.22 18.80
N GLN A 79 -6.42 15.42 18.05
CA GLN A 79 -5.54 16.59 18.16
C GLN A 79 -6.00 17.77 17.28
N ASP A 80 -6.92 17.52 16.33
CA ASP A 80 -7.43 18.52 15.39
C ASP A 80 -8.73 19.19 15.89
N GLY A 81 -9.24 18.81 17.06
CA GLY A 81 -10.43 19.38 17.73
C GLY A 81 -10.08 20.03 19.06
#